data_AF-A0A7C5JJX2-F1
#
_entry.id   AF-A0A7C5JJX2-F1
#
_cell.length_a   1.000
_cell.length_b   1.000
_cell.length_c   1.000
_cell.angle_alpha   90.00
_cell.angle_beta   90.00
_cell.angle_gamma   90.00
#
_symmetry.space_group_name_H-M   'P 1'
#
loop_
_entity.id
_entity.type
_entity.pdbx_description
1 polymer ?
#
loop_
_entity_poly.entity_id
_entity_poly.type
_entity_poly.pdbx_seq_one_letter_code
_entity_poly.pdbx_strand_id
1 'polypeptide(L)'
;MNKLNHESFENTEVAFAYMSDSDLRNAYRIFKGMSFPALVNIGSKSTMFALKLHLPIKPVLKNTVYRHFCGGETLEEVKKVVSKLEEFGINVILNYGVEGKHSEEEFEKTAKSLLKTLDYAIHNKNIDTIACKPSGLIDHALLQKKTEGKTLSAEEEKLYQKGIGRIRKIVSKAHNNKISVHLDAEETWIQGAIDEIALDLSVEFNKDFPTVINGIQLYIKDKMEFLKYSYEHAKKHNYIAAVK
;
A
#
# COMPACT_ATOMS: atom_id res chain seq x y z
N MET A 1 -18.10 26.70 -18.65
CA MET A 1 -18.06 26.07 -17.30
C MET A 1 -18.79 24.74 -17.40
N ASN A 2 -18.04 23.65 -17.58
CA ASN A 2 -18.62 22.31 -17.53
C ASN A 2 -19.08 22.05 -16.10
N LYS A 3 -20.38 21.84 -15.93
CA LYS A 3 -20.93 21.25 -14.71
C LYS A 3 -20.29 19.88 -14.57
N LEU A 4 -19.38 19.72 -13.61
CA LEU A 4 -19.05 18.41 -13.07
C LEU A 4 -20.38 17.84 -12.56
N ASN A 5 -20.95 16.88 -13.29
CA ASN A 5 -21.99 16.03 -12.75
C ASN A 5 -21.37 15.40 -11.51
N HIS A 6 -21.86 15.74 -10.32
CA HIS A 6 -21.45 15.09 -9.10
C HIS A 6 -21.77 13.61 -9.24
N GLU A 7 -20.75 12.78 -9.50
CA GLU A 7 -20.82 11.35 -9.25
C GLU A 7 -21.13 11.21 -7.76
N SER A 8 -22.33 10.72 -7.44
CA SER A 8 -22.75 10.52 -6.06
C SER A 8 -22.01 9.29 -5.52
N PHE A 9 -21.15 9.50 -4.52
CA PHE A 9 -20.49 8.41 -3.78
C PHE A 9 -21.47 7.47 -3.06
N GLU A 10 -22.74 7.86 -2.95
CA GLU A 10 -23.82 7.05 -2.36
C GLU A 10 -24.45 6.07 -3.36
N ASN A 11 -24.13 6.17 -4.65
CA ASN A 11 -24.65 5.26 -5.66
C ASN A 11 -23.89 3.93 -5.65
N THR A 12 -24.35 3.02 -4.80
CA THR A 12 -23.75 1.69 -4.66
C THR A 12 -23.91 0.80 -5.89
N GLU A 13 -24.94 1.03 -6.72
CA GLU A 13 -25.11 0.30 -7.99
C GLU A 13 -23.92 0.57 -8.93
N VAL A 14 -23.50 1.83 -9.05
CA VAL A 14 -22.32 2.20 -9.82
C VAL A 14 -21.04 1.70 -9.15
N ALA A 15 -20.90 1.90 -7.84
CA ALA A 15 -19.69 1.51 -7.10
C ALA A 15 -19.40 -0.01 -7.17
N PHE A 16 -20.45 -0.83 -7.24
CA PHE A 16 -20.34 -2.28 -7.31
C PHE A 16 -20.74 -2.87 -8.67
N ALA A 17 -20.79 -2.07 -9.74
CA ALA A 17 -21.19 -2.52 -11.08
C ALA A 17 -20.32 -3.69 -11.61
N TYR A 18 -19.06 -3.78 -11.16
CA TYR A 18 -18.14 -4.86 -11.50
C TYR A 18 -18.46 -6.19 -10.76
N MET A 19 -19.38 -6.19 -9.80
CA MET A 19 -19.72 -7.36 -8.98
C MET A 19 -21.08 -7.96 -9.39
N SER A 20 -21.14 -9.29 -9.44
CA SER A 20 -22.42 -9.98 -9.62
C SER A 20 -23.20 -10.09 -8.30
N ASP A 21 -24.51 -10.37 -8.38
CA ASP A 21 -25.34 -10.72 -7.22
C ASP A 21 -24.73 -11.82 -6.33
N SER A 22 -24.09 -12.81 -6.97
CA SER A 22 -23.41 -13.90 -6.26
C SER A 22 -22.20 -13.39 -5.48
N ASP A 23 -21.40 -12.51 -6.10
CA ASP A 23 -20.25 -11.89 -5.46
C ASP A 23 -20.69 -11.04 -4.24
N LEU A 24 -21.77 -10.25 -4.40
CA LEU A 24 -22.33 -9.40 -3.34
C LEU A 24 -22.89 -10.23 -2.17
N ARG A 25 -23.66 -11.29 -2.45
CA ARG A 25 -24.16 -12.20 -1.40
C ARG A 25 -23.02 -12.92 -0.68
N ASN A 26 -21.96 -13.28 -1.39
CA ASN A 26 -20.77 -13.88 -0.78
C ASN A 26 -20.04 -12.88 0.13
N ALA A 27 -19.81 -11.65 -0.34
CA ALA A 27 -19.23 -10.57 0.46
C ALA A 27 -20.04 -10.33 1.74
N TYR A 28 -21.37 -10.21 1.64
CA TYR A 28 -22.25 -10.06 2.79
C TYR A 28 -22.08 -11.18 3.82
N ARG A 29 -22.01 -12.44 3.38
CA ARG A 29 -21.80 -13.59 4.30
C ARG A 29 -20.45 -13.51 5.01
N ILE A 30 -19.39 -13.14 4.29
CA ILE A 30 -18.05 -12.97 4.86
C ILE A 30 -18.06 -11.88 5.93
N PHE A 31 -18.52 -10.67 5.59
CA PHE A 31 -18.55 -9.56 6.54
C PHE A 31 -19.46 -9.83 7.74
N LYS A 32 -20.64 -10.42 7.52
CA LYS A 32 -21.53 -10.84 8.61
C LYS A 32 -20.89 -11.90 9.50
N GLY A 33 -20.12 -12.83 8.94
CA GLY A 33 -19.36 -13.79 9.73
C GLY A 33 -18.29 -13.10 10.58
N MET A 34 -17.55 -12.15 9.99
CA MET A 34 -16.51 -11.39 10.67
C MET A 34 -17.04 -10.48 11.78
N SER A 35 -18.31 -10.07 11.73
CA SER A 35 -18.94 -9.32 12.81
C SER A 35 -19.21 -10.13 14.09
N PHE A 36 -18.94 -11.44 14.10
CA PHE A 36 -19.05 -12.30 15.28
C PHE A 36 -17.66 -12.65 15.85
N PRO A 37 -17.19 -11.98 16.93
CA PRO A 37 -15.83 -12.18 17.45
C PRO A 37 -15.50 -13.62 17.85
N ALA A 38 -16.46 -14.36 18.39
CA ALA A 38 -16.28 -15.77 18.75
C ALA A 38 -15.99 -16.64 17.52
N LEU A 39 -16.69 -16.42 16.40
CA LEU A 39 -16.48 -17.16 15.16
C LEU A 39 -15.10 -16.86 14.58
N VAL A 40 -14.70 -15.58 14.56
CA VAL A 40 -13.37 -15.17 14.10
C VAL A 40 -12.28 -15.82 14.94
N ASN A 41 -12.39 -15.75 16.27
CA ASN A 41 -11.39 -16.32 17.18
C ASN A 41 -11.24 -17.85 17.03
N ILE A 42 -12.37 -18.57 16.97
CA ILE A 42 -12.36 -20.02 16.73
C ILE A 42 -11.77 -20.32 15.35
N GLY A 43 -12.24 -19.64 14.31
CA GLY A 43 -11.78 -19.83 12.93
C GLY A 43 -10.28 -19.61 12.77
N SER A 44 -9.73 -18.53 13.35
CA SER A 44 -8.29 -18.25 13.34
C SER A 44 -7.49 -19.35 14.05
N LYS A 45 -7.90 -19.78 15.24
CA LYS A 45 -7.22 -20.85 15.99
C LYS A 45 -7.26 -22.18 15.25
N SER A 46 -8.43 -22.58 14.74
CA SER A 46 -8.61 -23.81 13.97
C SER A 46 -7.78 -23.80 12.67
N THR A 47 -7.73 -22.65 11.98
CA THR A 47 -6.91 -22.48 10.77
C THR A 47 -5.43 -22.66 11.09
N MET A 48 -4.92 -21.98 12.12
CA MET A 48 -3.51 -22.11 12.53
C MET A 48 -3.16 -23.53 12.96
N PHE A 49 -4.06 -24.21 13.68
CA PHE A 49 -3.89 -25.61 14.05
C PHE A 49 -3.82 -26.52 12.83
N ALA A 50 -4.75 -26.35 11.87
CA ALA A 50 -4.78 -27.15 10.65
C ALA A 50 -3.54 -26.92 9.77
N LEU A 51 -3.05 -25.68 9.65
CA LEU A 51 -1.80 -25.37 8.96
C LEU A 51 -0.60 -26.03 9.65
N LYS A 52 -0.55 -26.02 10.98
CA LYS A 52 0.51 -26.69 11.76
C LYS A 52 0.54 -28.20 11.54
N LEU A 53 -0.63 -28.81 11.39
CA LEU A 53 -0.78 -30.24 11.04
C LEU A 53 -0.61 -30.51 9.53
N HIS A 54 -0.27 -29.50 8.72
CA HIS A 54 -0.15 -29.61 7.26
C HIS A 54 -1.42 -30.14 6.58
N LEU A 55 -2.60 -29.90 7.15
CA LEU A 55 -3.87 -30.28 6.56
C LEU A 55 -4.11 -29.46 5.27
N PRO A 56 -4.74 -30.05 4.23
CA PRO A 56 -4.93 -29.41 2.92
C PRO A 56 -6.08 -28.39 2.92
N ILE A 57 -6.06 -27.43 3.84
CA ILE A 57 -7.11 -26.40 3.99
C ILE A 57 -6.88 -25.15 3.12
N LYS A 58 -5.71 -25.03 2.47
CA LYS A 58 -5.37 -23.89 1.61
C LYS A 58 -6.41 -23.61 0.51
N PRO A 59 -6.94 -24.60 -0.23
CA PRO A 59 -7.97 -24.34 -1.23
C PRO A 59 -9.27 -23.77 -0.63
N VAL A 60 -9.64 -24.21 0.58
CA VAL A 60 -10.82 -23.70 1.29
C VAL A 60 -10.61 -22.24 1.67
N LEU A 61 -9.45 -21.90 2.25
CA LEU A 61 -9.11 -20.51 2.58
C LEU A 61 -9.07 -19.63 1.33
N LYS A 62 -8.44 -20.13 0.27
CA LYS A 62 -8.30 -19.43 -1.01
C LYS A 62 -9.65 -19.09 -1.63
N ASN A 63 -10.57 -20.06 -1.66
CA ASN A 63 -11.89 -19.92 -2.28
C ASN A 63 -12.94 -19.24 -1.40
N THR A 64 -12.61 -18.87 -0.16
CA THR A 64 -13.52 -18.19 0.77
C THR A 64 -13.04 -16.78 1.06
N VAL A 65 -12.37 -16.57 2.20
CA VAL A 65 -11.98 -15.26 2.73
C VAL A 65 -10.91 -14.62 1.85
N TYR A 66 -9.91 -15.39 1.42
CA TYR A 66 -8.77 -14.85 0.68
C TYR A 66 -9.18 -14.16 -0.63
N ARG A 67 -10.04 -14.80 -1.45
CA ARG A 67 -10.51 -14.24 -2.73
C ARG A 67 -11.21 -12.89 -2.58
N HIS A 68 -11.78 -12.60 -1.40
CA HIS A 68 -12.45 -11.33 -1.16
C HIS A 68 -11.45 -10.19 -0.87
N PHE A 69 -10.36 -10.48 -0.15
CA PHE A 69 -9.40 -9.46 0.31
C PHE A 69 -8.13 -9.36 -0.55
N CYS A 70 -7.79 -10.42 -1.29
CA CYS A 70 -6.56 -10.50 -2.07
C CYS A 70 -6.88 -10.65 -3.56
N GLY A 71 -6.26 -9.81 -4.40
CA GLY A 71 -6.40 -9.90 -5.86
C GLY A 71 -5.77 -11.16 -6.49
N GLY A 72 -4.90 -11.86 -5.75
CA GLY A 72 -4.27 -13.10 -6.19
C GLY A 72 -2.98 -13.40 -5.42
N GLU A 73 -2.54 -14.66 -5.44
CA GLU A 73 -1.25 -15.08 -4.86
C GLU A 73 -0.08 -14.79 -5.81
N THR A 74 -0.38 -14.66 -7.10
CA THR A 74 0.59 -14.41 -8.17
C THR A 74 0.13 -13.27 -9.06
N LEU A 75 1.07 -12.65 -9.78
CA LEU A 75 0.76 -11.58 -10.73
C LEU A 75 -0.18 -12.05 -11.86
N GLU A 76 -0.13 -13.33 -12.23
CA GLU A 76 -1.05 -13.92 -13.22
C GLU A 76 -2.49 -14.02 -12.71
N GLU A 77 -2.68 -14.29 -11.43
CA GLU A 77 -4.00 -14.25 -10.81
C GLU A 77 -4.51 -12.81 -10.71
N VAL A 78 -3.64 -11.89 -10.30
CA VAL A 78 -3.93 -10.44 -10.22
C VAL A 78 -4.35 -9.89 -11.60
N LYS A 79 -3.72 -10.34 -12.69
CA LYS A 79 -4.08 -9.94 -14.06
C LYS A 79 -5.55 -10.11 -14.39
N LYS A 80 -6.17 -11.21 -13.93
CA LYS A 80 -7.59 -11.48 -14.16
C LYS A 80 -8.47 -10.46 -13.45
N VAL A 81 -8.09 -10.06 -12.24
CA VAL A 81 -8.80 -9.04 -11.46
C VAL A 81 -8.63 -7.67 -12.09
N VAL A 82 -7.41 -7.29 -12.49
CA VAL A 82 -7.13 -6.02 -13.17
C VAL A 82 -7.92 -5.91 -14.47
N SER A 83 -7.94 -6.96 -15.30
CA SER A 83 -8.69 -6.96 -16.57
C SER A 83 -10.19 -6.81 -16.34
N LYS A 84 -10.74 -7.48 -15.31
CA LYS A 84 -12.14 -7.34 -14.94
C LYS A 84 -12.47 -5.91 -14.50
N LEU A 85 -11.60 -5.27 -13.71
CA LEU A 85 -11.80 -3.90 -13.23
C LEU A 85 -11.63 -2.86 -14.36
N GLU A 86 -10.74 -3.14 -15.31
CA GLU A 86 -10.53 -2.32 -16.51
C GLU A 86 -11.81 -2.18 -17.35
N GLU A 87 -12.60 -3.26 -17.50
CA GLU A 87 -13.88 -3.23 -18.22
C GLU A 87 -14.87 -2.18 -17.68
N PHE A 88 -14.70 -1.77 -16.41
CA PHE A 88 -15.52 -0.76 -15.74
C PHE A 88 -14.77 0.57 -15.54
N GLY A 89 -13.61 0.76 -16.16
CA GLY A 89 -12.82 1.99 -16.05
C GLY A 89 -12.15 2.19 -14.69
N ILE A 90 -11.94 1.11 -13.91
CA ILE A 90 -11.35 1.18 -12.58
C ILE A 90 -9.84 0.92 -12.67
N ASN A 91 -9.03 1.89 -12.21
CA ASN A 91 -7.60 1.72 -12.03
C ASN A 91 -7.28 1.01 -10.71
N VAL A 92 -6.12 0.33 -10.67
CA VAL A 92 -5.70 -0.50 -9.54
C VAL A 92 -4.39 0.02 -8.96
N ILE A 93 -4.36 0.19 -7.64
CA ILE A 93 -3.12 0.32 -6.88
C ILE A 93 -2.64 -1.07 -6.49
N LEU A 94 -1.49 -1.51 -6.99
CA LEU A 94 -0.94 -2.81 -6.60
C LEU A 94 -0.26 -2.73 -5.24
N ASN A 95 -0.79 -3.47 -4.27
CA ASN A 95 -0.23 -3.57 -2.94
C ASN A 95 0.44 -4.94 -2.72
N TYR A 96 1.76 -4.94 -2.51
CA TYR A 96 2.48 -6.13 -2.05
C TYR A 96 2.41 -6.18 -0.53
N GLY A 97 1.59 -7.10 0.00
CA GLY A 97 1.21 -7.15 1.43
C GLY A 97 2.28 -7.64 2.41
N VAL A 98 3.52 -7.14 2.32
CA VAL A 98 4.60 -7.42 3.28
C VAL A 98 4.90 -6.18 4.13
N GLU A 99 5.03 -6.37 5.44
CA GLU A 99 5.30 -5.32 6.43
C GLU A 99 6.10 -5.88 7.62
N GLY A 100 6.66 -4.99 8.45
CA GLY A 100 7.24 -5.36 9.76
C GLY A 100 8.39 -6.37 9.68
N LYS A 101 9.34 -6.16 8.75
CA LYS A 101 10.50 -7.05 8.59
C LYS A 101 11.65 -6.61 9.50
N HIS A 102 12.51 -7.57 9.86
CA HIS A 102 13.57 -7.35 10.86
C HIS A 102 14.96 -7.76 10.39
N SER A 103 15.09 -8.26 9.15
CA SER A 103 16.36 -8.74 8.63
C SER A 103 16.68 -8.13 7.27
N GLU A 104 17.96 -7.88 7.06
CA GLU A 104 18.50 -7.39 5.79
C GLU A 104 18.11 -8.26 4.60
N GLU A 105 18.08 -9.59 4.78
CA GLU A 105 17.64 -10.51 3.74
C GLU A 105 16.16 -10.31 3.37
N GLU A 106 15.29 -10.10 4.36
CA GLU A 106 13.88 -9.84 4.13
C GLU A 106 13.62 -8.48 3.50
N PHE A 107 14.37 -7.44 3.87
CA PHE A 107 14.29 -6.13 3.22
C PHE A 107 14.70 -6.22 1.75
N GLU A 108 15.76 -6.96 1.41
CA GLU A 108 16.16 -7.18 0.02
C GLU A 108 15.14 -8.02 -0.76
N LYS A 109 14.52 -9.03 -0.14
CA LYS A 109 13.42 -9.80 -0.75
C LYS A 109 12.21 -8.92 -1.03
N THR A 110 11.87 -8.02 -0.11
CA THR A 110 10.77 -7.06 -0.27
C THR A 110 11.07 -6.07 -1.39
N ALA A 111 12.28 -5.50 -1.43
CA ALA A 111 12.69 -4.60 -2.50
C ALA A 111 12.64 -5.28 -3.88
N LYS A 112 13.12 -6.54 -3.99
CA LYS A 112 13.02 -7.33 -5.23
C LYS A 112 11.57 -7.58 -5.64
N SER A 113 10.69 -7.86 -4.68
CA SER A 113 9.27 -8.10 -4.94
C SER A 113 8.57 -6.83 -5.42
N LEU A 114 8.84 -5.68 -4.79
CA LEU A 114 8.32 -4.38 -5.23
C LEU A 114 8.83 -4.00 -6.63
N LEU A 115 10.10 -4.25 -6.94
CA LEU A 115 10.63 -4.04 -8.29
C LEU A 115 9.95 -4.93 -9.33
N LYS A 116 9.61 -6.17 -8.98
CA LYS A 116 8.84 -7.09 -9.85
C LYS A 116 7.40 -6.63 -10.02
N THR A 117 6.76 -6.14 -8.95
CA THR A 117 5.42 -5.54 -9.00
C THR A 117 5.42 -4.30 -9.91
N LEU A 118 6.47 -3.48 -9.82
CA LEU A 118 6.66 -2.32 -10.69
C LEU A 118 6.87 -2.73 -12.15
N ASP A 119 7.71 -3.75 -12.42
CA ASP A 119 7.87 -4.30 -13.78
C ASP A 119 6.54 -4.76 -14.36
N TYR A 120 5.70 -5.38 -13.54
CA TYR A 120 4.36 -5.76 -13.96
C TYR A 120 3.48 -4.53 -14.22
N ALA A 121 3.45 -3.55 -13.32
CA ALA A 121 2.66 -2.32 -13.47
C ALA A 121 3.00 -1.56 -14.77
N ILE A 122 4.28 -1.45 -15.11
CA ILE A 122 4.76 -0.76 -16.33
C ILE A 122 4.14 -1.32 -17.61
N HIS A 123 3.81 -2.61 -17.65
CA HIS A 123 3.22 -3.27 -18.81
C HIS A 123 1.67 -3.36 -18.75
N ASN A 124 1.03 -2.72 -17.76
CA ASN A 124 -0.42 -2.77 -17.56
C ASN A 124 -0.99 -1.35 -17.39
N LYS A 125 -1.66 -0.83 -18.42
CA LYS A 125 -2.16 0.56 -18.48
C LYS A 125 -3.16 0.94 -17.37
N ASN A 126 -3.84 -0.03 -16.74
CA ASN A 126 -4.79 0.20 -15.64
C ASN A 126 -4.12 0.20 -14.25
N ILE A 127 -2.79 0.18 -14.22
CA ILE A 127 -1.99 0.20 -12.99
C ILE A 127 -1.03 1.37 -13.10
N ASP A 128 -1.43 2.51 -12.57
CA ASP A 128 -0.63 3.72 -12.53
C ASP A 128 0.15 3.87 -11.23
N THR A 129 -0.15 3.05 -10.21
CA THR A 129 0.39 3.20 -8.86
C THR A 129 0.70 1.84 -8.21
N ILE A 130 1.82 1.77 -7.51
CA ILE A 130 2.12 0.67 -6.56
C ILE A 130 2.15 1.22 -5.13
N ALA A 131 1.74 0.41 -4.16
CA ALA A 131 1.92 0.72 -2.75
C ALA A 131 3.23 0.13 -2.22
N CYS A 132 3.88 0.88 -1.34
CA CYS A 132 5.12 0.51 -0.68
C CYS A 132 4.98 0.85 0.80
N LYS A 133 5.16 -0.14 1.67
CA LYS A 133 5.23 0.06 3.13
C LYS A 133 6.68 0.26 3.55
N PRO A 134 7.08 1.46 4.00
CA PRO A 134 8.46 1.74 4.40
C PRO A 134 9.04 0.76 5.43
N SER A 135 8.25 0.25 6.38
CA SER A 135 8.67 -0.76 7.37
C SER A 135 9.04 -2.13 6.76
N GLY A 136 8.61 -2.38 5.52
CA GLY A 136 9.04 -3.55 4.74
C GLY A 136 10.43 -3.38 4.12
N LEU A 137 11.04 -2.19 4.21
CA LEU A 137 12.33 -1.83 3.60
C LEU A 137 13.33 -1.19 4.57
N ILE A 138 12.85 -0.69 5.70
CA ILE A 138 13.64 -0.08 6.77
C ILE A 138 13.19 -0.72 8.09
N ASP A 139 14.14 -1.02 8.96
CA ASP A 139 13.83 -1.55 10.27
C ASP A 139 12.95 -0.59 11.08
N HIS A 140 11.90 -1.16 11.66
CA HIS A 140 10.89 -0.42 12.42
C HIS A 140 11.49 0.38 13.58
N ALA A 141 12.48 -0.16 14.31
CA ALA A 141 13.10 0.53 15.43
C ALA A 141 13.91 1.76 14.96
N LEU A 142 14.49 1.72 13.76
CA LEU A 142 15.17 2.87 13.16
C LEU A 142 14.18 3.97 12.78
N LEU A 143 13.06 3.61 12.14
CA LEU A 143 11.99 4.56 11.83
C LEU A 143 11.42 5.21 13.10
N GLN A 144 11.24 4.42 14.16
CA GLN A 144 10.77 4.94 15.44
C GLN A 144 11.77 5.92 16.06
N LYS A 145 13.06 5.56 16.12
CA LYS A 145 14.11 6.47 16.62
C LYS A 145 14.14 7.79 15.86
N LYS A 146 14.02 7.74 14.54
CA LYS A 146 13.97 8.92 13.67
C LYS A 146 12.75 9.79 13.96
N THR A 147 11.57 9.18 14.10
CA THR A 147 10.33 9.87 14.46
C THR A 147 10.43 10.55 15.83
N GLU A 148 11.09 9.91 16.80
CA GLU A 148 11.31 10.43 18.14
C GLU A 148 12.45 11.47 18.21
N GLY A 149 13.11 11.80 17.10
CA GLY A 149 14.25 12.72 17.06
C GLY A 149 15.51 12.20 17.75
N LYS A 150 15.63 10.88 17.97
CA LYS A 150 16.80 10.26 18.57
C LYS A 150 17.95 10.14 17.57
N THR A 151 19.17 10.36 18.04
CA THR A 151 20.38 10.13 17.25
C THR A 151 20.59 8.63 17.04
N LEU A 152 20.80 8.23 15.78
CA LEU A 152 21.21 6.88 15.42
C LEU A 152 22.72 6.71 15.67
N SER A 153 23.16 5.51 16.07
CA SER A 153 24.60 5.17 16.03
C SER A 153 25.12 5.18 14.58
N ALA A 154 26.44 5.15 14.39
CA ALA A 154 27.03 5.09 13.05
C ALA A 154 26.57 3.85 12.25
N GLU A 155 26.44 2.71 12.92
CA GLU A 155 25.93 1.46 12.33
C GLU A 155 24.44 1.56 12.01
N GLU A 156 23.65 2.15 12.90
CA GLU A 156 22.21 2.35 12.70
C GLU A 156 21.93 3.31 11.56
N GLU A 157 22.68 4.40 11.46
CA GLU A 157 22.59 5.35 10.37
C GLU A 157 22.92 4.66 9.03
N LYS A 158 23.95 3.81 9.00
CA LYS A 158 24.28 3.02 7.80
C LYS A 158 23.13 2.11 7.37
N LEU A 159 22.46 1.44 8.31
CA LEU A 159 21.30 0.58 8.03
C LEU A 159 20.09 1.38 7.56
N TYR A 160 19.83 2.52 8.20
CA TYR A 160 18.76 3.44 7.83
C TYR A 160 18.97 3.94 6.39
N GLN A 161 20.15 4.47 6.07
CA GLN A 161 20.49 4.93 4.73
C GLN A 161 20.44 3.82 3.68
N LYS A 162 20.77 2.58 4.04
CA LYS A 162 20.61 1.43 3.12
C LYS A 162 19.14 1.20 2.77
N GLY A 163 18.24 1.28 3.76
CA GLY A 163 16.81 1.16 3.51
C GLY A 163 16.23 2.33 2.71
N ILE A 164 16.66 3.57 2.97
CA ILE A 164 16.37 4.73 2.11
C ILE A 164 16.81 4.47 0.67
N GLY A 165 18.02 3.92 0.49
CA GLY A 165 18.54 3.53 -0.81
C GLY A 165 17.64 2.53 -1.57
N ARG A 166 17.01 1.58 -0.85
CA ARG A 166 16.02 0.65 -1.46
C ARG A 166 14.78 1.39 -1.94
N ILE A 167 14.19 2.24 -1.09
CA ILE A 167 13.01 3.04 -1.44
C ILE A 167 13.32 3.94 -2.64
N ARG A 168 14.42 4.68 -2.58
CA ARG A 168 14.87 5.57 -3.66
C ARG A 168 15.08 4.81 -4.97
N LYS A 169 15.64 3.59 -4.94
CA LYS A 169 15.79 2.75 -6.15
C LYS A 169 14.44 2.38 -6.77
N ILE A 170 13.44 2.05 -5.94
CA ILE A 170 12.07 1.74 -6.40
C ILE A 170 11.42 2.99 -6.99
N VAL A 171 11.46 4.11 -6.27
CA VAL A 171 10.90 5.41 -6.69
C VAL A 171 11.56 5.91 -7.98
N SER A 172 12.89 5.81 -8.11
CA SER A 172 13.60 6.21 -9.32
C SER A 172 13.17 5.38 -10.54
N LYS A 173 13.04 4.06 -10.39
CA LYS A 173 12.52 3.20 -11.48
C LYS A 173 11.08 3.58 -11.83
N ALA A 174 10.24 3.88 -10.84
CA ALA A 174 8.84 4.27 -11.06
C ALA A 174 8.75 5.62 -11.78
N HIS A 175 9.56 6.61 -11.38
CA HIS A 175 9.67 7.92 -12.02
C HIS A 175 9.99 7.80 -13.51
N ASN A 176 11.01 7.00 -13.84
CA ASN A 176 11.46 6.79 -15.22
C ASN A 176 10.39 6.12 -16.12
N ASN A 177 9.37 5.50 -15.52
CA ASN A 177 8.29 4.83 -16.24
C ASN A 177 6.91 5.46 -15.99
N LYS A 178 6.86 6.65 -15.38
CA LYS A 178 5.60 7.37 -15.08
C LYS A 178 4.59 6.51 -14.30
N ILE A 179 5.10 5.80 -13.30
CA ILE A 179 4.32 5.09 -12.29
C ILE A 179 4.50 5.80 -10.95
N SER A 180 3.41 5.90 -10.18
CA SER A 180 3.42 6.43 -8.82
C SER A 180 3.73 5.34 -7.79
N VAL A 181 4.40 5.72 -6.71
CA VAL A 181 4.69 4.92 -5.54
C VAL A 181 3.99 5.59 -4.37
N HIS A 182 2.94 4.96 -3.88
CA HIS A 182 2.28 5.34 -2.64
C HIS A 182 3.08 4.80 -1.47
N LEU A 183 3.72 5.70 -0.71
CA LEU A 183 4.31 5.36 0.57
C LEU A 183 3.18 5.28 1.60
N ASP A 184 2.78 4.05 1.93
CA ASP A 184 1.70 3.79 2.87
C ASP A 184 2.00 4.47 4.21
N ALA A 185 0.99 5.13 4.77
CA ALA A 185 1.04 5.53 6.17
C ALA A 185 0.89 4.29 7.05
N GLU A 186 1.68 4.23 8.12
CA GLU A 186 1.79 3.09 9.03
C GLU A 186 1.43 3.55 10.45
N GLU A 187 2.13 3.08 11.49
CA GLU A 187 1.82 3.42 12.87
C GLU A 187 2.36 4.81 13.27
N THR A 188 1.64 5.47 14.18
CA THR A 188 1.91 6.86 14.58
C THR A 188 3.33 7.09 15.11
N TRP A 189 3.95 6.08 15.73
CA TRP A 189 5.30 6.17 16.30
C TRP A 189 6.42 5.99 15.28
N ILE A 190 6.12 5.61 14.03
CA ILE A 190 7.08 5.60 12.90
C ILE A 190 6.73 6.60 11.80
N GLN A 191 5.52 7.16 11.83
CA GLN A 191 4.98 7.96 10.74
C GLN A 191 5.78 9.24 10.46
N GLY A 192 6.38 9.88 11.48
CA GLY A 192 7.18 11.10 11.26
C GLY A 192 8.39 10.85 10.37
N ALA A 193 9.09 9.72 10.56
CA ALA A 193 10.18 9.32 9.69
C ALA A 193 9.70 9.00 8.26
N ILE A 194 8.54 8.37 8.12
CA ILE A 194 7.94 8.07 6.79
C ILE A 194 7.58 9.37 6.07
N ASP A 195 6.98 10.32 6.78
CA ASP A 195 6.60 11.64 6.25
C ASP A 195 7.83 12.40 5.74
N GLU A 196 8.94 12.42 6.49
CA GLU A 196 10.20 13.03 6.08
C GLU A 196 10.75 12.38 4.81
N ILE A 197 10.78 11.05 4.76
CA ILE A 197 11.22 10.29 3.57
C ILE A 197 10.37 10.65 2.36
N ALA A 198 9.05 10.73 2.53
CA ALA A 198 8.12 11.06 1.45
C ALA A 198 8.34 12.49 0.93
N LEU A 199 8.56 13.46 1.83
CA LEU A 199 8.83 14.86 1.45
C LEU A 199 10.17 14.99 0.71
N ASP A 200 11.23 14.35 1.22
CA ASP A 200 12.57 14.38 0.60
C ASP A 200 12.54 13.77 -0.81
N LEU A 201 11.91 12.60 -0.96
CA LEU A 201 11.77 11.95 -2.27
C LEU A 201 10.82 12.73 -3.19
N SER A 202 9.82 13.43 -2.66
CA SER A 202 8.94 14.29 -3.47
C SER A 202 9.69 15.50 -4.02
N VAL A 203 10.56 16.12 -3.22
CA VAL A 203 11.42 17.23 -3.70
C VAL A 203 12.25 16.79 -4.91
N GLU A 204 12.74 15.55 -4.88
CA GLU A 204 13.55 14.99 -5.95
C GLU A 204 12.73 14.52 -7.18
N PHE A 205 11.68 13.72 -6.97
CA PHE A 205 11.02 12.98 -8.05
C PHE A 205 9.66 13.53 -8.48
N ASN A 206 9.02 14.42 -7.71
CA ASN A 206 7.69 14.95 -8.07
C ASN A 206 7.75 16.23 -8.93
N LYS A 207 8.68 16.33 -9.88
CA LYS A 207 8.82 17.56 -10.69
C LYS A 207 7.78 17.65 -11.79
N ASP A 208 7.77 16.68 -12.69
CA ASP A 208 6.93 16.63 -13.89
C ASP A 208 5.85 15.55 -13.80
N PHE A 209 5.95 14.64 -12.82
CA PHE A 209 4.99 13.58 -12.56
C PHE A 209 4.91 13.31 -11.05
N PRO A 210 3.72 13.05 -10.48
CA PRO A 210 3.57 12.75 -9.05
C PRO A 210 4.06 11.33 -8.70
N THR A 211 5.37 11.09 -8.79
CA THR A 211 5.96 9.76 -8.55
C THR A 211 5.78 9.32 -7.11
N VAL A 212 5.93 10.18 -6.11
CA VAL A 212 5.79 9.85 -4.70
C VAL A 212 4.45 10.35 -4.21
N ILE A 213 3.59 9.46 -3.72
CA ILE A 213 2.33 9.80 -3.06
C ILE A 213 2.52 9.54 -1.58
N ASN A 214 2.34 10.56 -0.74
CA ASN A 214 2.44 10.42 0.71
C ASN A 214 1.08 10.03 1.31
N GLY A 215 1.03 8.97 2.12
CA GLY A 215 -0.15 8.61 2.90
C GLY A 215 -0.37 9.56 4.08
N ILE A 216 -1.55 10.17 4.19
CA ILE A 216 -1.91 11.08 5.28
C ILE A 216 -3.19 10.58 5.96
N GLN A 217 -3.04 10.11 7.20
CA GLN A 217 -4.18 9.58 7.94
C GLN A 217 -4.90 10.69 8.73
N LEU A 218 -5.97 11.25 8.17
CA LEU A 218 -6.72 12.39 8.75
C LEU A 218 -7.45 12.08 10.07
N TYR A 219 -7.49 10.82 10.51
CA TYR A 219 -7.95 10.45 11.84
C TYR A 219 -6.98 10.83 12.98
N ILE A 220 -5.71 11.17 12.67
CA ILE A 220 -4.72 11.65 13.64
C ILE A 220 -4.89 13.15 13.80
N LYS A 221 -4.93 13.61 15.07
CA LYS A 221 -5.26 14.99 15.44
C LYS A 221 -4.48 16.06 14.67
N ASP A 222 -3.18 15.86 14.45
CA ASP A 222 -2.30 16.89 13.88
C ASP A 222 -2.02 16.69 12.37
N LYS A 223 -2.69 15.72 11.72
CA LYS A 223 -2.43 15.41 10.31
C LYS A 223 -3.05 16.42 9.33
N MET A 224 -4.05 17.18 9.77
CA MET A 224 -4.59 18.28 8.96
C MET A 224 -3.55 19.41 8.80
N GLU A 225 -2.83 19.74 9.88
CA GLU A 225 -1.73 20.69 9.89
C GLU A 225 -0.58 20.19 9.01
N PHE A 226 -0.23 18.90 9.11
CA PHE A 226 0.78 18.29 8.27
C PHE A 226 0.42 18.30 6.77
N LEU A 227 -0.86 18.10 6.42
CA LEU A 227 -1.32 18.22 5.03
C LEU A 227 -1.11 19.65 4.50
N LYS A 228 -1.48 20.67 5.29
CA LYS A 228 -1.24 22.09 4.93
C LYS A 228 0.26 22.38 4.79
N TYR A 229 1.07 21.87 5.72
CA TYR A 229 2.53 21.97 5.65
C TYR A 229 3.08 21.33 4.37
N SER A 230 2.60 20.13 4.01
CA SER A 230 3.04 19.39 2.81
C SER A 230 2.76 20.19 1.54
N TYR A 231 1.62 20.88 1.47
CA TYR A 231 1.27 21.77 0.36
C TYR A 231 2.21 22.99 0.27
N GLU A 232 2.46 23.68 1.39
CA GLU A 232 3.38 24.83 1.39
C GLU A 232 4.83 24.41 1.12
N HIS A 233 5.24 23.24 1.60
CA HIS A 233 6.54 22.64 1.31
C HIS A 233 6.71 22.39 -0.19
N ALA A 234 5.66 21.86 -0.85
CA ALA A 234 5.64 21.65 -2.30
C ALA A 234 5.75 22.94 -3.11
N LYS A 235 5.02 24.00 -2.69
CA LYS A 235 5.13 25.33 -3.30
C LYS A 235 6.54 25.91 -3.15
N LYS A 236 7.11 25.82 -1.95
CA LYS A 236 8.46 26.34 -1.65
C LYS A 236 9.55 25.65 -2.48
N HIS A 237 9.44 24.34 -2.68
CA HIS A 237 10.46 23.54 -3.37
C HIS A 237 10.11 23.21 -4.84
N ASN A 238 9.03 23.80 -5.36
CA ASN A 238 8.55 23.64 -6.74
C ASN A 238 8.46 22.16 -7.17
N TYR A 239 7.58 21.41 -6.51
CA TYR A 239 7.22 20.03 -6.89
C TYR A 239 5.70 19.81 -6.75
N ILE A 240 5.18 18.75 -7.37
CA ILE A 240 3.78 18.35 -7.31
C ILE A 240 3.48 17.69 -5.96
N ALA A 241 2.65 18.33 -5.15
CA ALA A 241 2.11 17.69 -3.94
C ALA A 241 1.17 16.55 -4.33
N ALA A 242 1.49 15.32 -3.94
CA ALA A 242 0.64 14.16 -4.14
C ALA A 242 0.44 13.42 -2.81
N VAL A 243 -0.82 13.29 -2.41
CA VAL A 243 -1.23 12.76 -1.10
C VAL A 243 -2.39 11.79 -1.27
N LYS A 244 -2.50 10.82 -0.38
CA LYS A 244 -3.61 9.89 -0.28
C LYS A 244 -4.11 9.77 1.15
#